data_AF-A0A2N5ZVJ7-F1
#
_entry.id   AF-A0A2N5ZVJ7-F1
#
_cell.length_a   1.000
_cell.length_b   1.000
_cell.length_c   1.000
_cell.angle_alpha   90.00
_cell.angle_beta   90.00
_cell.angle_gamma   90.00
#
_symmetry.space_group_name_H-M   'P 1'
#
loop_
_entity.id
_entity.type
_entity.pdbx_description
1 polymer ?
#
loop_
_entity_poly.entity_id
_entity_poly.type
_entity_poly.pdbx_seq_one_letter_code
_entity_poly.pdbx_strand_id
1 'polypeptide(L)'
;MAKEENLSIKYKSVTLLGSKKKHNQDAFAEFLIPGGFGFAICDGINGKEGGAAIASKMAIESIKKQFRNSQFSNPQKALTNALTLANFQLYDHIQKNDRFKGMGASCGVVLVVNNLAYYAYIGNIRIYFLRDNTIYRLTRDHTVAQTAFANKKVLEDDLESHEGYFQPDRALGFTKDVNFSVCKQPISISQDDKILLTSDGLFRELTEGQIAEIMDNPDASVDFIADSLARKADEVGGNDNITLTVMNVFDKDKVPYVPEVNESTEIVKSSKKIPKAVWIVVSLIALIALLYSINEMVFTHESVTHKDESKIEEVQSKPDTVAAVAKDTVQNIEPEIIEEQVLTPKFIPYKIEKGDNFYRLGIRFNVTVQYLERINNVQAKRLRLGQRIRIPVKALHTVKSGENLSLIAKKYEVTVKEIIKANKFDNADNLKDGTEIFIPLQYDDNIAE
;
A
#
# COMPACT_ATOMS: atom_id res chain seq x y z
N MET A 1 4.82 12.75 26.79
CA MET A 1 3.97 12.27 25.69
C MET A 1 4.74 12.49 24.40
N ALA A 2 5.11 11.43 23.69
CA ALA A 2 5.59 11.59 22.32
C ALA A 2 4.43 12.14 21.50
N LYS A 3 4.67 13.20 20.72
CA LYS A 3 3.67 13.80 19.85
C LYS A 3 3.26 12.73 18.83
N GLU A 4 1.96 12.45 18.70
CA GLU A 4 1.44 11.49 17.73
C GLU A 4 1.84 11.96 16.31
N GLU A 5 2.50 11.11 15.53
CA GLU A 5 3.00 11.50 14.20
C GLU A 5 1.83 11.67 13.22
N ASN A 6 1.67 12.89 12.70
CA ASN A 6 0.63 13.23 11.71
C ASN A 6 1.12 12.84 10.31
N LEU A 7 1.18 11.53 10.04
CA LEU A 7 1.77 11.01 8.81
C LEU A 7 0.87 11.23 7.59
N SER A 8 1.52 11.44 6.45
CA SER A 8 0.92 11.60 5.13
C SER A 8 1.80 10.96 4.07
N ILE A 9 1.29 10.85 2.85
CA ILE A 9 2.01 10.27 1.72
C ILE A 9 2.21 11.33 0.64
N LYS A 10 3.45 11.48 0.19
CA LYS A 10 3.78 12.07 -1.11
C LYS A 10 3.99 10.91 -2.06
N TYR A 11 3.42 10.97 -3.25
CA TYR A 11 3.55 9.87 -4.21
C TYR A 11 3.69 10.39 -5.62
N LYS A 12 4.23 9.53 -6.49
CA LYS A 12 4.26 9.73 -7.93
C LYS A 12 4.06 8.40 -8.64
N SER A 13 3.08 8.36 -9.54
CA SER A 13 2.93 7.26 -10.49
C SER A 13 3.47 7.66 -11.86
N VAL A 14 4.19 6.73 -12.49
CA VAL A 14 4.76 6.87 -13.83
C VAL A 14 4.39 5.63 -14.63
N THR A 15 3.98 5.83 -15.88
CA THR A 15 3.84 4.76 -16.86
C THR A 15 4.56 5.16 -18.14
N LEU A 16 5.47 4.32 -18.61
CA LEU A 16 6.17 4.46 -19.88
C LEU A 16 5.81 3.28 -20.77
N LEU A 17 5.74 3.57 -22.07
CA LEU A 17 5.49 2.55 -23.08
C LEU A 17 6.61 1.48 -23.09
N GLY A 18 7.85 1.84 -22.79
CA GLY A 18 9.01 1.01 -23.10
C GLY A 18 9.42 1.21 -24.56
N SER A 19 10.68 1.55 -24.79
CA SER A 19 11.24 1.95 -26.07
C SER A 19 11.10 0.89 -27.17
N LYS A 20 10.89 -0.39 -26.81
CA LYS A 20 10.71 -1.51 -27.74
C LYS A 20 9.26 -1.96 -27.92
N LYS A 21 8.29 -1.30 -27.29
CA LYS A 21 6.86 -1.65 -27.39
C LYS A 21 6.10 -0.67 -28.27
N LYS A 22 4.96 -1.15 -28.78
CA LYS A 22 4.04 -0.37 -29.62
C LYS A 22 2.78 0.10 -28.88
N HIS A 23 2.39 -0.63 -27.85
CA HIS A 23 1.20 -0.34 -27.05
C HIS A 23 1.51 -0.51 -25.57
N ASN A 24 0.87 0.31 -24.74
CA ASN A 24 0.93 0.19 -23.31
C ASN A 24 -0.27 -0.64 -22.83
N GLN A 25 0.04 -1.78 -22.22
CA GLN A 25 -0.87 -2.77 -21.69
C GLN A 25 -1.01 -2.67 -20.18
N ASP A 26 -0.18 -1.86 -19.52
CA ASP A 26 -0.31 -1.52 -18.12
C ASP A 26 -1.40 -0.47 -17.91
N ALA A 27 -1.98 -0.51 -16.71
CA ALA A 27 -2.85 0.52 -16.19
C ALA A 27 -2.56 0.72 -14.70
N PHE A 28 -2.74 1.94 -14.20
CA PHE A 28 -2.62 2.24 -12.79
C PHE A 28 -3.77 3.13 -12.33
N ALA A 29 -3.97 3.18 -11.01
CA ALA A 29 -4.88 4.11 -10.39
C ALA A 29 -4.41 4.55 -9.02
N GLU A 30 -4.80 5.78 -8.71
CA GLU A 30 -4.67 6.44 -7.42
C GLU A 30 -6.09 6.81 -6.98
N PHE A 31 -6.46 6.50 -5.75
CA PHE A 31 -7.78 6.81 -5.24
C PHE A 31 -7.75 7.08 -3.74
N LEU A 32 -8.67 7.93 -3.30
CA LEU A 32 -8.84 8.23 -1.88
C LEU A 32 -9.75 7.17 -1.24
N ILE A 33 -9.42 6.83 0.00
CA ILE A 33 -10.24 6.01 0.89
C ILE A 33 -10.50 6.78 2.19
N PRO A 34 -11.54 6.43 2.97
CA PRO A 34 -11.70 7.04 4.29
C PRO A 34 -10.44 6.86 5.14
N GLY A 35 -9.83 7.96 5.55
CA GLY A 35 -8.62 7.97 6.39
C GLY A 35 -7.31 7.59 5.68
N GLY A 36 -7.26 7.56 4.35
CA GLY A 36 -6.06 7.10 3.66
C GLY A 36 -6.05 7.21 2.13
N PHE A 37 -5.09 6.50 1.54
CA PHE A 37 -4.85 6.45 0.09
C PHE A 37 -4.83 5.00 -0.40
N GLY A 38 -5.24 4.80 -1.64
CA GLY A 38 -5.16 3.53 -2.34
C GLY A 38 -4.45 3.69 -3.69
N PHE A 39 -3.61 2.72 -4.02
CA PHE A 39 -2.82 2.66 -5.24
C PHE A 39 -2.97 1.28 -5.86
N ALA A 40 -3.13 1.22 -7.18
CA ALA A 40 -3.23 -0.04 -7.89
C ALA A 40 -2.44 0.02 -9.20
N ILE A 41 -1.78 -1.07 -9.55
CA ILE A 41 -1.19 -1.30 -10.87
C ILE A 41 -1.73 -2.63 -11.37
N CYS A 42 -2.09 -2.68 -12.65
CA CYS A 42 -2.40 -3.89 -13.36
C CYS A 42 -1.65 -3.96 -14.68
N ASP A 43 -1.03 -5.10 -14.95
CA ASP A 43 -0.35 -5.42 -16.19
C ASP A 43 -1.23 -6.39 -16.99
N GLY A 44 -1.58 -5.98 -18.20
CA GLY A 44 -2.47 -6.70 -19.10
C GLY A 44 -1.75 -7.80 -19.84
N ILE A 45 -2.22 -9.04 -19.72
CA ILE A 45 -1.59 -10.22 -20.31
C ILE A 45 -2.46 -10.75 -21.45
N ASN A 46 -1.82 -11.16 -22.54
CA ASN A 46 -2.44 -11.82 -23.69
C ASN A 46 -3.57 -10.99 -24.37
N GLY A 47 -4.29 -11.63 -25.31
CA GLY A 47 -5.42 -11.03 -25.99
C GLY A 47 -5.04 -10.42 -27.34
N LYS A 48 -5.79 -10.78 -28.37
CA LYS A 48 -5.64 -10.23 -29.72
C LYS A 48 -6.12 -8.77 -29.74
N GLU A 49 -5.57 -7.98 -30.66
CA GLU A 49 -6.13 -6.66 -31.02
C GLU A 49 -6.36 -5.71 -29.83
N GLY A 50 -5.43 -5.68 -28.87
CA GLY A 50 -5.49 -4.77 -27.71
C GLY A 50 -6.18 -5.33 -26.46
N GLY A 51 -6.55 -6.62 -26.44
CA GLY A 51 -7.21 -7.27 -25.31
C GLY A 51 -6.49 -7.08 -23.95
N ALA A 52 -5.17 -7.20 -23.91
CA ALA A 52 -4.35 -6.94 -22.72
C ALA A 52 -4.64 -5.57 -22.09
N ALA A 53 -4.61 -4.49 -22.88
CA ALA A 53 -4.85 -3.13 -22.39
C ALA A 53 -6.30 -2.92 -21.93
N ILE A 54 -7.26 -3.67 -22.49
CA ILE A 54 -8.65 -3.67 -22.01
C ILE A 54 -8.73 -4.39 -20.66
N ALA A 55 -8.03 -5.52 -20.50
CA ALA A 55 -8.04 -6.32 -19.29
C ALA A 55 -7.50 -5.55 -18.08
N SER A 56 -6.34 -4.92 -18.20
CA SER A 56 -5.74 -4.12 -17.12
C SER A 56 -6.61 -2.92 -16.74
N LYS A 57 -7.14 -2.18 -17.72
CA LYS A 57 -8.06 -1.06 -17.48
C LYS A 57 -9.35 -1.49 -16.79
N MET A 58 -9.95 -2.61 -17.23
CA MET A 58 -11.15 -3.15 -16.61
C MET A 58 -10.90 -3.55 -15.15
N ALA A 59 -9.77 -4.20 -14.88
CA ALA A 59 -9.37 -4.56 -13.52
C ALA A 59 -9.20 -3.30 -12.63
N ILE A 60 -8.50 -2.27 -13.11
CA ILE A 60 -8.32 -1.01 -12.40
C ILE A 60 -9.66 -0.33 -12.08
N GLU A 61 -10.56 -0.22 -13.05
CA GLU A 61 -11.88 0.40 -12.82
C GLU A 61 -12.74 -0.42 -11.84
N SER A 62 -12.64 -1.74 -11.88
CA SER A 62 -13.31 -2.64 -10.93
C SER A 62 -12.79 -2.41 -9.50
N ILE A 63 -11.46 -2.32 -9.34
CA ILE A 63 -10.81 -2.07 -8.05
C ILE A 63 -11.25 -0.71 -7.51
N LYS A 64 -11.17 0.36 -8.32
CA LYS A 64 -11.64 1.70 -7.92
C LYS A 64 -13.10 1.69 -7.49
N LYS A 65 -13.96 0.97 -8.23
CA LYS A 65 -15.38 0.86 -7.92
C LYS A 65 -15.64 0.25 -6.55
N GLN A 66 -14.84 -0.74 -6.14
CA GLN A 66 -14.97 -1.35 -4.81
C GLN A 66 -14.73 -0.34 -3.68
N PHE A 67 -13.79 0.59 -3.87
CA PHE A 67 -13.42 1.59 -2.86
C PHE A 67 -14.23 2.89 -2.94
N ARG A 68 -14.88 3.16 -4.08
CA ARG A 68 -15.76 4.31 -4.24
C ARG A 68 -17.01 4.16 -3.38
N ASN A 69 -17.20 5.07 -2.42
CA ASN A 69 -18.36 5.13 -1.51
C ASN A 69 -18.51 3.94 -0.55
N SER A 70 -17.50 3.07 -0.44
CA SER A 70 -17.50 1.97 0.52
C SER A 70 -16.75 2.37 1.77
N GLN A 71 -17.44 2.47 2.90
CA GLN A 71 -16.77 2.39 4.19
C GLN A 71 -16.40 0.93 4.45
N PHE A 72 -15.15 0.68 4.84
CA PHE A 72 -14.68 -0.65 5.23
C PHE A 72 -13.96 -0.56 6.56
N SER A 73 -14.28 -1.48 7.47
CA SER A 73 -13.60 -1.61 8.77
C SER A 73 -12.40 -2.53 8.71
N ASN A 74 -12.33 -3.42 7.71
CA ASN A 74 -11.25 -4.39 7.53
C ASN A 74 -10.60 -4.18 6.15
N PRO A 75 -9.41 -3.55 6.10
CA PRO A 75 -8.70 -3.28 4.85
C PRO A 75 -8.31 -4.54 4.07
N GLN A 76 -7.92 -5.64 4.73
CA GLN A 76 -7.64 -6.91 4.04
C GLN A 76 -8.88 -7.45 3.34
N LYS A 77 -10.04 -7.42 4.00
CA LYS A 77 -11.31 -7.86 3.39
C LYS A 77 -11.71 -6.94 2.22
N ALA A 78 -11.46 -5.64 2.34
CA ALA A 78 -11.72 -4.70 1.25
C ALA A 78 -10.83 -4.99 0.03
N LEU A 79 -9.56 -5.30 0.24
CA LEU A 79 -8.63 -5.76 -0.81
C LEU A 79 -9.11 -7.07 -1.46
N THR A 80 -9.51 -8.06 -0.66
CA THR A 80 -10.10 -9.31 -1.16
C THR A 80 -11.30 -9.03 -2.06
N ASN A 81 -12.26 -8.23 -1.57
CA ASN A 81 -13.46 -7.90 -2.34
C ASN A 81 -13.12 -7.16 -3.64
N ALA A 82 -12.11 -6.30 -3.63
CA ALA A 82 -11.69 -5.55 -4.82
C ALA A 82 -11.15 -6.48 -5.91
N LEU A 83 -10.23 -7.39 -5.55
CA LEU A 83 -9.68 -8.36 -6.49
C LEU A 83 -10.72 -9.40 -6.93
N THR A 84 -11.62 -9.83 -6.05
CA THR A 84 -12.76 -10.70 -6.42
C THR A 84 -13.69 -10.02 -7.42
N LEU A 85 -14.05 -8.76 -7.19
CA LEU A 85 -14.90 -7.99 -8.11
C LEU A 85 -14.21 -7.83 -9.47
N ALA A 86 -12.92 -7.47 -9.47
CA ALA A 86 -12.13 -7.34 -10.68
C ALA A 86 -12.03 -8.65 -11.46
N ASN A 87 -11.79 -9.78 -10.78
CA ASN A 87 -11.78 -11.09 -11.42
C ASN A 87 -13.13 -11.42 -12.04
N PHE A 88 -14.22 -11.21 -11.30
CA PHE A 88 -15.57 -11.52 -11.76
C PHE A 88 -15.93 -10.73 -13.02
N GLN A 89 -15.71 -9.41 -13.01
CA GLN A 89 -16.01 -8.55 -14.15
C GLN A 89 -15.17 -8.89 -15.37
N LEU A 90 -13.87 -9.13 -15.17
CA LEU A 90 -12.97 -9.48 -16.26
C LEU A 90 -13.28 -10.85 -16.84
N TYR A 91 -13.48 -11.87 -15.99
CA TYR A 91 -13.83 -13.21 -16.41
C TYR A 91 -15.15 -13.25 -17.18
N ASP A 92 -16.21 -12.61 -16.66
CA ASP A 92 -17.51 -12.53 -17.35
C ASP A 92 -17.40 -11.83 -18.72
N HIS A 93 -16.59 -10.78 -18.81
CA HIS A 93 -16.34 -10.09 -20.08
C HIS A 93 -15.63 -10.97 -21.12
N ILE A 94 -14.66 -11.79 -20.67
CA ILE A 94 -13.94 -12.75 -21.52
C ILE A 94 -14.87 -13.84 -22.02
N GLN A 95 -15.72 -14.41 -21.15
CA GLN A 95 -16.63 -15.49 -21.53
C GLN A 95 -17.69 -15.06 -22.56
N LYS A 96 -18.04 -13.77 -22.58
CA LYS A 96 -19.04 -13.23 -23.52
C LYS A 96 -18.49 -12.94 -24.91
N ASN A 97 -17.16 -12.91 -25.08
CA ASN A 97 -16.53 -12.45 -26.31
C ASN A 97 -15.29 -13.29 -26.65
N ASP A 98 -15.40 -14.20 -27.61
CA ASP A 98 -14.30 -15.06 -28.05
C ASP A 98 -13.03 -14.30 -28.48
N ARG A 99 -13.18 -13.05 -28.95
CA ARG A 99 -12.07 -12.15 -29.28
C ARG A 99 -11.11 -11.94 -28.11
N PHE A 100 -11.61 -12.02 -26.87
CA PHE A 100 -10.86 -11.76 -25.64
C PHE A 100 -10.40 -13.04 -24.94
N LYS A 101 -10.58 -14.20 -25.57
CA LYS A 101 -10.18 -15.48 -24.99
C LYS A 101 -8.69 -15.50 -24.63
N GLY A 102 -8.41 -15.87 -23.38
CA GLY A 102 -7.06 -16.00 -22.84
C GLY A 102 -6.43 -14.70 -22.36
N MET A 103 -7.11 -13.55 -22.47
CA MET A 103 -6.62 -12.31 -21.83
C MET A 103 -6.74 -12.40 -20.31
N GLY A 104 -5.95 -11.61 -19.61
CA GLY A 104 -6.03 -11.46 -18.16
C GLY A 104 -5.25 -10.25 -17.69
N ALA A 105 -5.14 -10.09 -16.37
CA ALA A 105 -4.30 -9.06 -15.79
C ALA A 105 -3.62 -9.52 -14.50
N SER A 106 -2.30 -9.33 -14.41
CA SER A 106 -1.60 -9.27 -13.13
C SER A 106 -2.01 -7.97 -12.45
N CYS A 107 -2.21 -7.96 -11.14
CA CYS A 107 -2.58 -6.75 -10.41
C CYS A 107 -1.96 -6.72 -9.01
N GLY A 108 -1.58 -5.53 -8.55
CA GLY A 108 -1.18 -5.27 -7.18
C GLY A 108 -1.87 -4.01 -6.67
N VAL A 109 -2.29 -4.03 -5.41
CA VAL A 109 -3.00 -2.94 -4.74
C VAL A 109 -2.36 -2.69 -3.38
N VAL A 110 -2.10 -1.43 -3.07
CA VAL A 110 -1.61 -0.95 -1.77
C VAL A 110 -2.64 0.02 -1.19
N LEU A 111 -3.05 -0.21 0.05
CA LEU A 111 -3.82 0.76 0.83
C LEU A 111 -2.95 1.26 1.96
N VAL A 112 -2.94 2.57 2.18
CA VAL A 112 -2.30 3.17 3.35
C VAL A 112 -3.37 3.93 4.12
N VAL A 113 -3.72 3.43 5.30
CA VAL A 113 -4.79 3.93 6.16
C VAL A 113 -4.37 3.80 7.61
N ASN A 114 -4.60 4.84 8.41
CA ASN A 114 -4.27 4.86 9.84
C ASN A 114 -2.82 4.43 10.16
N ASN A 115 -1.85 4.98 9.42
CA ASN A 115 -0.42 4.66 9.57
C ASN A 115 -0.06 3.17 9.35
N LEU A 116 -0.91 2.45 8.63
CA LEU A 116 -0.72 1.06 8.25
C LEU A 116 -0.80 0.91 6.72
N ALA A 117 0.17 0.20 6.15
CA ALA A 117 0.15 -0.21 4.75
C ALA A 117 -0.35 -1.66 4.64
N TYR A 118 -1.40 -1.85 3.86
CA TYR A 118 -1.97 -3.14 3.48
C TYR A 118 -1.76 -3.35 2.00
N TYR A 119 -1.61 -4.60 1.57
CA TYR A 119 -1.46 -4.91 0.16
C TYR A 119 -2.07 -6.24 -0.23
N ALA A 120 -2.45 -6.33 -1.49
CA ALA A 120 -2.88 -7.57 -2.12
C ALA A 120 -2.38 -7.61 -3.57
N TYR A 121 -2.14 -8.81 -4.10
CA TYR A 121 -1.64 -8.96 -5.45
C TYR A 121 -1.98 -10.33 -6.05
N ILE A 122 -1.90 -10.38 -7.37
CA ILE A 122 -2.00 -11.57 -8.19
C ILE A 122 -1.13 -11.40 -9.44
N GLY A 123 -0.46 -12.46 -9.86
CA GLY A 123 0.49 -12.42 -10.96
C GLY A 123 1.85 -11.93 -10.47
N ASN A 124 2.52 -11.14 -11.30
CA ASN A 124 3.90 -10.70 -11.13
C ASN A 124 4.04 -9.19 -10.87
N ILE A 125 3.04 -8.55 -10.27
CA ILE A 125 3.20 -7.19 -9.74
C ILE A 125 4.01 -7.24 -8.45
N ARG A 126 5.07 -6.43 -8.38
CA ARG A 126 5.94 -6.38 -7.20
C ARG A 126 5.67 -5.18 -6.32
N ILE A 127 5.77 -5.40 -5.02
CA ILE A 127 5.68 -4.36 -4.00
C ILE A 127 6.94 -4.42 -3.15
N TYR A 128 7.65 -3.30 -3.10
CA TYR A 128 8.84 -3.11 -2.31
C TYR A 128 8.57 -2.12 -1.18
N PHE A 129 9.15 -2.39 -0.02
CA PHE A 129 9.17 -1.48 1.13
C PHE A 129 10.61 -1.12 1.45
N LEU A 130 10.89 0.17 1.61
CA LEU A 130 12.20 0.67 1.99
C LEU A 130 12.10 1.35 3.35
N ARG A 131 12.94 0.89 4.29
CA ARG A 131 13.15 1.50 5.60
C ARG A 131 14.59 1.37 6.01
N ASP A 132 15.17 2.40 6.61
CA ASP A 132 16.55 2.41 7.10
C ASP A 132 17.54 1.87 6.04
N ASN A 133 17.42 2.39 4.81
CA ASN A 133 18.24 2.03 3.65
C ASN A 133 18.18 0.54 3.25
N THR A 134 17.17 -0.20 3.74
CA THR A 134 16.97 -1.62 3.44
C THR A 134 15.70 -1.79 2.62
N ILE A 135 15.85 -2.39 1.44
CA ILE A 135 14.71 -2.74 0.58
C ILE A 135 14.20 -4.15 0.90
N TYR A 136 12.88 -4.29 0.97
CA TYR A 136 12.19 -5.55 1.22
C TYR A 136 11.19 -5.79 0.10
N ARG A 137 11.37 -6.87 -0.66
CA ARG A 137 10.32 -7.35 -1.57
C ARG A 137 9.21 -8.01 -0.75
N LEU A 138 8.02 -7.43 -0.76
CA LEU A 138 6.87 -7.90 0.00
C LEU A 138 6.08 -9.01 -0.73
N THR A 139 6.22 -9.07 -2.05
CA THR A 139 5.48 -10.02 -2.90
C THR A 139 6.35 -11.21 -3.29
N ARG A 140 5.70 -12.33 -3.62
CA ARG A 140 6.30 -13.50 -4.25
C ARG A 140 5.51 -13.78 -5.52
N ASP A 141 6.16 -13.67 -6.68
CA ASP A 141 5.48 -13.67 -7.97
C ASP A 141 4.64 -14.94 -8.20
N HIS A 142 3.43 -14.79 -8.73
CA HIS A 142 2.61 -15.93 -9.16
C HIS A 142 2.97 -16.29 -10.60
N THR A 143 4.15 -16.88 -10.79
CA THR A 143 4.70 -17.24 -12.10
C THR A 143 4.98 -18.72 -12.23
N VAL A 144 5.10 -19.19 -13.47
CA VAL A 144 5.39 -20.60 -13.78
C VAL A 144 6.69 -21.04 -13.10
N ALA A 145 7.74 -20.21 -13.15
CA ALA A 145 9.00 -20.53 -12.48
C ALA A 145 8.85 -20.61 -10.96
N GLN A 146 8.15 -19.66 -10.34
CA GLN A 146 7.96 -19.64 -8.89
C GLN A 146 7.16 -20.87 -8.41
N THR A 147 6.16 -21.29 -9.17
CA THR A 147 5.39 -22.51 -8.89
C THR A 147 6.22 -23.77 -9.14
N ALA A 148 7.09 -23.79 -10.14
CA ALA A 148 8.02 -24.90 -10.34
C ALA A 148 9.00 -25.03 -9.17
N PHE A 149 9.55 -23.91 -8.69
CA PHE A 149 10.40 -23.85 -7.51
C PHE A 149 9.68 -24.30 -6.24
N ALA A 150 8.46 -23.82 -5.98
CA ALA A 150 7.66 -24.25 -4.83
C ALA A 150 7.39 -25.77 -4.84
N ASN A 151 7.28 -26.36 -6.02
CA ASN A 151 7.15 -27.81 -6.21
C ASN A 151 8.48 -28.57 -6.26
N LYS A 152 9.61 -27.92 -5.90
CA LYS A 152 10.97 -28.48 -5.92
C LYS A 152 11.42 -29.00 -7.29
N LYS A 153 10.88 -28.44 -8.37
CA LYS A 153 11.25 -28.77 -9.77
C LYS A 153 12.36 -27.88 -10.31
N VAL A 154 12.59 -26.73 -9.67
CA VAL A 154 13.62 -25.74 -10.00
C VAL A 154 14.36 -25.39 -8.72
N LEU A 155 15.66 -25.18 -8.78
CA LEU A 155 16.48 -24.72 -7.65
C LEU A 155 16.43 -23.19 -7.56
N GLU A 156 16.71 -22.62 -6.37
CA GLU A 156 16.66 -21.17 -6.16
C GLU A 156 17.61 -20.44 -7.12
N ASP A 157 18.84 -20.95 -7.27
CA ASP A 157 19.88 -20.36 -8.14
C ASP A 157 19.50 -20.36 -9.63
N ASP A 158 18.54 -21.20 -10.03
CA ASP A 158 18.06 -21.33 -11.41
C ASP A 158 16.74 -20.55 -11.65
N LEU A 159 16.16 -19.93 -10.62
CA LEU A 159 14.83 -19.34 -10.70
C LEU A 159 14.78 -18.19 -11.70
N GLU A 160 15.74 -17.27 -11.65
CA GLU A 160 15.79 -16.07 -12.49
C GLU A 160 16.09 -16.40 -13.97
N SER A 161 16.77 -17.52 -14.23
CA SER A 161 17.11 -17.97 -15.59
C SER A 161 16.02 -18.84 -16.23
N HIS A 162 14.99 -19.24 -15.48
CA HIS A 162 13.92 -20.08 -15.97
C HIS A 162 13.06 -19.36 -17.02
N GLU A 163 12.68 -20.05 -18.11
CA GLU A 163 11.92 -19.47 -19.23
C GLU A 163 10.58 -18.84 -18.81
N GLY A 164 9.96 -19.41 -17.79
CA GLY A 164 8.70 -18.96 -17.20
C GLY A 164 8.85 -17.98 -16.04
N TYR A 165 10.03 -17.34 -15.85
CA TYR A 165 10.30 -16.46 -14.71
C TYR A 165 9.31 -15.29 -14.63
N PHE A 166 9.02 -14.68 -15.78
CA PHE A 166 8.05 -13.59 -15.88
C PHE A 166 6.68 -14.02 -16.41
N GLN A 167 6.43 -15.33 -16.60
CA GLN A 167 5.15 -15.79 -17.14
C GLN A 167 4.16 -16.04 -16.00
N PRO A 168 3.07 -15.27 -15.86
CA PRO A 168 2.12 -15.47 -14.77
C PRO A 168 1.42 -16.82 -14.91
N ASP A 169 1.39 -17.60 -13.82
CA ASP A 169 0.61 -18.84 -13.75
C ASP A 169 -0.83 -18.58 -13.30
N ARG A 170 -1.05 -17.42 -12.65
CA ARG A 170 -2.33 -16.94 -12.15
C ARG A 170 -2.45 -15.45 -12.45
N ALA A 171 -3.58 -15.06 -13.01
CA ALA A 171 -3.94 -13.68 -13.28
C ALA A 171 -5.47 -13.52 -13.17
N LEU A 172 -5.93 -12.29 -12.99
CA LEU A 172 -7.37 -12.00 -13.07
C LEU A 172 -7.89 -12.36 -14.45
N GLY A 173 -9.10 -12.91 -14.52
CA GLY A 173 -9.77 -13.28 -15.77
C GLY A 173 -9.42 -14.67 -16.30
N PHE A 174 -8.38 -15.34 -15.80
CA PHE A 174 -8.00 -16.68 -16.27
C PHE A 174 -9.03 -17.74 -15.87
N THR A 175 -9.55 -17.67 -14.65
CA THR A 175 -10.54 -18.61 -14.12
C THR A 175 -11.59 -17.88 -13.31
N LYS A 176 -12.76 -18.51 -13.13
CA LYS A 176 -13.87 -17.94 -12.35
C LYS A 176 -13.49 -17.72 -10.89
N ASP A 177 -12.83 -18.72 -10.30
CA ASP A 177 -12.40 -18.71 -8.91
C ASP A 177 -10.88 -18.66 -8.88
N VAL A 178 -10.34 -17.49 -8.51
CA VAL A 178 -8.89 -17.24 -8.51
C VAL A 178 -8.39 -16.96 -7.10
N ASN A 179 -7.25 -17.56 -6.76
CA ASN A 179 -6.56 -17.30 -5.50
C ASN A 179 -5.57 -16.15 -5.69
N PHE A 180 -5.85 -15.03 -5.04
CA PHE A 180 -4.92 -13.90 -4.90
C PHE A 180 -4.31 -13.87 -3.49
N SER A 181 -3.20 -13.16 -3.36
CA SER A 181 -2.45 -13.02 -2.11
C SER A 181 -2.83 -11.71 -1.43
N VAL A 182 -3.09 -11.74 -0.12
CA VAL A 182 -3.37 -10.56 0.70
C VAL A 182 -2.44 -10.58 1.90
N CYS A 183 -1.91 -9.42 2.30
CA CYS A 183 -1.05 -9.31 3.47
C CYS A 183 -1.78 -9.82 4.73
N LYS A 184 -1.18 -10.78 5.43
CA LYS A 184 -1.75 -11.27 6.70
C LYS A 184 -1.69 -10.19 7.78
N GLN A 185 -0.56 -9.48 7.84
CA GLN A 185 -0.33 -8.37 8.75
C GLN A 185 -0.02 -7.11 7.95
N PRO A 186 -0.62 -5.96 8.30
CA PRO A 186 -0.22 -4.68 7.74
C PRO A 186 1.19 -4.31 8.20
N ILE A 187 1.82 -3.44 7.41
CA ILE A 187 3.10 -2.82 7.77
C ILE A 187 2.80 -1.51 8.48
N SER A 188 3.26 -1.37 9.72
CA SER A 188 3.27 -0.07 10.38
C SER A 188 4.24 0.84 9.65
N ILE A 189 3.75 1.97 9.12
CA ILE A 189 4.58 2.96 8.46
C ILE A 189 5.02 4.05 9.43
N SER A 190 6.17 4.63 9.16
CA SER A 190 6.83 5.70 9.91
C SER A 190 7.40 6.72 8.93
N GLN A 191 7.79 7.87 9.47
CA GLN A 191 8.45 8.90 8.67
C GLN A 191 9.61 8.33 7.82
N ASP A 192 9.73 8.81 6.59
CA ASP A 192 10.78 8.52 5.60
C ASP A 192 10.75 7.11 4.98
N ASP A 193 9.81 6.26 5.43
CA ASP A 193 9.51 5.00 4.75
C ASP A 193 9.06 5.23 3.31
N LYS A 194 9.50 4.36 2.41
CA LYS A 194 9.05 4.37 1.02
C LYS A 194 8.40 3.05 0.63
N ILE A 195 7.38 3.12 -0.20
CA ILE A 195 6.76 1.95 -0.83
C ILE A 195 6.86 2.14 -2.34
N LEU A 196 7.26 1.08 -3.05
CA LEU A 196 7.26 1.03 -4.51
C LEU A 196 6.33 -0.09 -4.95
N LEU A 197 5.30 0.25 -5.71
CA LEU A 197 4.41 -0.68 -6.41
C LEU A 197 4.79 -0.65 -7.90
N THR A 198 5.06 -1.79 -8.56
CA THR A 198 5.57 -1.78 -9.93
C THR A 198 5.21 -3.02 -10.76
N SER A 199 5.02 -2.84 -12.07
CA SER A 199 4.95 -3.92 -13.07
C SER A 199 6.34 -4.50 -13.37
N ASP A 200 6.38 -5.57 -14.17
CA ASP A 200 7.63 -6.28 -14.46
C ASP A 200 8.61 -5.51 -15.33
N GLY A 201 8.16 -4.52 -16.11
CA GLY A 201 9.03 -3.68 -16.91
C GLY A 201 10.13 -2.99 -16.12
N LEU A 202 9.96 -2.72 -14.82
CA LEU A 202 11.02 -2.15 -13.99
C LEU A 202 12.08 -3.22 -13.62
N PHE A 203 11.66 -4.30 -12.99
CA PHE A 203 12.57 -5.30 -12.41
C PHE A 203 13.06 -6.36 -13.40
N ARG A 204 12.58 -6.33 -14.64
CA ARG A 204 13.22 -6.98 -15.79
C ARG A 204 14.55 -6.34 -16.13
N GLU A 205 14.66 -5.02 -15.93
CA GLU A 205 15.80 -4.23 -16.38
C GLU A 205 16.71 -3.80 -15.22
N LEU A 206 16.15 -3.63 -14.02
CA LEU A 206 16.87 -3.20 -12.83
C LEU A 206 16.87 -4.26 -11.73
N THR A 207 18.04 -4.49 -11.15
CA THR A 207 18.20 -5.32 -9.95
C THR A 207 17.65 -4.63 -8.71
N GLU A 208 17.33 -5.40 -7.66
CA GLU A 208 16.86 -4.83 -6.39
C GLU A 208 17.87 -3.87 -5.75
N GLY A 209 19.18 -4.10 -5.96
CA GLY A 209 20.24 -3.19 -5.50
C GLY A 209 20.20 -1.84 -6.20
N GLN A 210 19.98 -1.82 -7.52
CA GLN A 210 19.84 -0.57 -8.28
C GLN A 210 18.55 0.18 -7.92
N ILE A 211 17.46 -0.55 -7.70
CA ILE A 211 16.20 0.02 -7.24
C ILE A 211 16.39 0.66 -5.87
N ALA A 212 17.04 -0.05 -4.93
CA ALA A 212 17.34 0.46 -3.59
C ALA A 212 18.20 1.72 -3.65
N GLU A 213 19.27 1.72 -4.44
CA GLU A 213 20.16 2.89 -4.61
C GLU A 213 19.40 4.15 -5.05
N ILE A 214 18.48 4.01 -6.00
CA ILE A 214 17.67 5.15 -6.49
C ILE A 214 16.63 5.58 -5.44
N MET A 215 15.99 4.63 -4.75
CA MET A 215 14.97 4.92 -3.74
C MET A 215 15.53 5.50 -2.43
N ASP A 216 16.79 5.18 -2.11
CA ASP A 216 17.45 5.56 -0.85
C ASP A 216 18.05 6.97 -0.87
N ASN A 217 17.82 7.76 -1.92
CA ASN A 217 18.31 9.13 -2.00
C ASN A 217 17.52 10.06 -1.05
N PRO A 218 18.10 10.54 0.06
CA PRO A 218 17.37 11.31 1.08
C PRO A 218 16.98 12.72 0.62
N ASP A 219 17.72 13.28 -0.34
CA ASP A 219 17.51 14.64 -0.85
C ASP A 219 16.59 14.67 -2.08
N ALA A 220 16.26 13.51 -2.63
CA ALA A 220 15.44 13.40 -3.83
C ALA A 220 13.94 13.51 -3.51
N SER A 221 13.22 14.26 -4.34
CA SER A 221 11.76 14.27 -4.33
C SER A 221 11.20 12.93 -4.82
N VAL A 222 9.97 12.60 -4.42
CA VAL A 222 9.29 11.40 -4.90
C VAL A 222 9.12 11.41 -6.42
N ASP A 223 8.93 12.59 -7.03
CA ASP A 223 8.90 12.77 -8.48
C ASP A 223 10.22 12.40 -9.14
N PHE A 224 11.34 12.86 -8.59
CA PHE A 224 12.66 12.54 -9.13
C PHE A 224 12.93 11.04 -9.04
N ILE A 225 12.67 10.41 -7.88
CA ILE A 225 12.87 8.97 -7.69
C ILE A 225 12.05 8.17 -8.71
N ALA A 226 10.76 8.48 -8.86
CA ALA A 226 9.87 7.77 -9.78
C ALA A 226 10.30 7.93 -11.25
N ASP A 227 10.63 9.15 -11.68
CA ASP A 227 11.11 9.41 -13.03
C ASP A 227 12.46 8.74 -13.30
N SER A 228 13.39 8.76 -12.33
CA SER A 228 14.69 8.11 -12.44
C SER A 228 14.57 6.60 -12.59
N LEU A 229 13.73 5.95 -11.78
CA LEU A 229 13.47 4.50 -11.89
C LEU A 229 12.93 4.15 -13.28
N ALA A 230 11.89 4.86 -13.73
CA ALA A 230 11.24 4.56 -15.00
C ALA A 230 12.16 4.79 -16.21
N ARG A 231 12.85 5.94 -16.26
CA ARG A 231 13.80 6.25 -17.35
C ARG A 231 14.97 5.28 -17.36
N LYS A 232 15.51 4.93 -16.18
CA LYS A 232 16.65 4.02 -16.11
C LYS A 232 16.31 2.63 -16.64
N ALA A 233 15.13 2.09 -16.32
CA ALA A 233 14.67 0.83 -16.90
C ALA A 233 14.47 0.91 -18.42
N ASP A 234 13.90 2.02 -18.91
CA ASP A 234 13.70 2.22 -20.35
C ASP A 234 15.04 2.32 -21.12
N GLU A 235 16.02 3.02 -20.54
CA GLU A 235 17.38 3.17 -21.09
C GLU A 235 18.18 1.86 -21.11
N VAL A 236 18.02 1.02 -20.07
CA VAL A 236 18.74 -0.26 -19.96
C VAL A 236 18.22 -1.26 -20.99
N GLY A 237 16.90 -1.37 -21.14
CA GLY A 237 16.33 -2.34 -22.06
C GLY A 237 15.00 -1.95 -22.69
N GLY A 238 14.11 -1.32 -21.91
CA GLY A 238 12.77 -0.92 -22.38
C GLY A 238 12.00 -2.07 -23.04
N ASN A 239 12.23 -3.31 -22.58
CA ASN A 239 11.68 -4.52 -23.19
C ASN A 239 10.23 -4.78 -22.78
N ASP A 240 9.72 -4.07 -21.76
CA ASP A 240 8.31 -4.09 -21.36
C ASP A 240 7.69 -2.71 -21.11
N ASN A 241 6.37 -2.69 -20.94
CA ASN A 241 5.70 -1.52 -20.37
C ASN A 241 6.20 -1.32 -18.93
N ILE A 242 6.54 -0.08 -18.57
CA ILE A 242 7.13 0.22 -17.27
C ILE A 242 6.12 1.06 -16.50
N THR A 243 5.49 0.49 -15.48
CA THR A 243 4.57 1.22 -14.62
C THR A 243 4.98 1.07 -13.17
N LEU A 244 5.03 2.19 -12.45
CA LEU A 244 5.40 2.23 -11.06
C LEU A 244 4.68 3.35 -10.32
N THR A 245 4.51 3.16 -9.02
CA THR A 245 4.08 4.18 -8.07
C THR A 245 5.05 4.18 -6.90
N VAL A 246 5.76 5.29 -6.71
CA VAL A 246 6.58 5.54 -5.52
C VAL A 246 5.75 6.31 -4.51
N MET A 247 5.73 5.85 -3.27
CA MET A 247 5.09 6.48 -2.13
C MET A 247 6.18 6.78 -1.09
N ASN A 248 6.22 8.00 -0.57
CA ASN A 248 7.10 8.42 0.52
C ASN A 248 6.25 8.91 1.69
N VAL A 249 6.45 8.32 2.85
CA VAL A 249 5.75 8.66 4.09
C VAL A 249 6.47 9.83 4.75
N PHE A 250 5.73 10.87 5.10
CA PHE A 250 6.30 12.04 5.77
C PHE A 250 5.37 12.53 6.87
N ASP A 251 5.96 13.10 7.92
CA ASP A 251 5.22 13.73 9.02
C ASP A 251 4.84 15.16 8.61
N LYS A 252 3.53 15.46 8.55
CA LYS A 252 3.00 16.79 8.18
C LYS A 252 3.49 17.88 9.11
N ASP A 253 3.72 17.55 10.38
CA ASP A 253 4.11 18.51 11.41
C ASP A 253 5.61 18.79 11.39
N LYS A 254 6.40 17.96 10.71
CA LYS A 254 7.85 18.10 10.55
C LYS A 254 8.25 18.51 9.13
N VAL A 255 7.30 18.89 8.28
CA VAL A 255 7.63 19.50 6.99
C VAL A 255 8.40 20.79 7.30
N PRO A 256 9.65 20.94 6.84
CA PRO A 256 10.38 22.19 7.02
C PRO A 256 9.50 23.31 6.48
N TYR A 257 9.37 24.41 7.23
CA TYR A 257 8.83 25.64 6.67
C TYR A 257 9.71 26.00 5.47
N VAL A 258 9.23 25.68 4.27
CA VAL A 258 9.72 26.27 3.05
C VAL A 258 9.02 27.62 3.04
N PRO A 259 9.69 28.74 3.35
CA PRO A 259 9.08 30.03 3.10
C PRO A 259 8.55 29.98 1.68
N GLU A 260 7.33 30.47 1.46
CA GLU A 260 6.95 30.86 0.11
C GLU A 260 8.14 31.65 -0.40
N VAL A 261 8.82 31.09 -1.40
CA VAL A 261 9.68 31.89 -2.23
C VAL A 261 8.64 32.84 -2.81
N ASN A 262 8.50 34.01 -2.19
CA ASN A 262 8.09 35.18 -2.93
C ASN A 262 8.90 35.03 -4.19
N GLU A 263 8.24 34.72 -5.30
CA GLU A 263 8.81 34.98 -6.59
C GLU A 263 9.14 36.47 -6.48
N SER A 264 10.36 36.79 -6.04
CA SER A 264 11.08 37.87 -6.64
C SER A 264 11.04 37.45 -8.09
N THR A 265 10.03 37.95 -8.79
CA THR A 265 10.00 38.05 -10.22
C THR A 265 11.40 38.54 -10.54
N GLU A 266 12.28 37.62 -10.93
CA GLU A 266 13.32 37.99 -11.84
C GLU A 266 12.52 38.48 -13.03
N ILE A 267 12.43 39.80 -13.12
CA ILE A 267 12.14 40.46 -14.36
C ILE A 267 13.28 40.01 -15.27
N VAL A 268 13.09 38.86 -15.92
CA VAL A 268 13.78 38.56 -17.15
C VAL A 268 13.28 39.66 -18.06
N LYS A 269 14.07 40.74 -18.16
CA LYS A 269 13.89 41.76 -19.18
C LYS A 269 14.11 41.05 -20.51
N SER A 270 13.05 40.42 -21.02
CA SER A 270 12.95 40.03 -22.40
C SER A 270 12.90 41.33 -23.20
N SER A 271 14.05 41.77 -23.68
CA SER A 271 14.17 42.94 -24.53
C SER A 271 13.77 42.63 -25.99
N LYS A 272 12.73 41.83 -26.20
CA LYS A 272 12.14 41.67 -27.53
C LYS A 272 10.90 42.55 -27.61
N LYS A 273 11.07 43.72 -28.23
CA LYS A 273 9.98 44.63 -28.59
C LYS A 273 8.93 43.85 -29.38
N ILE A 274 7.73 43.74 -28.84
CA ILE A 274 6.56 43.19 -29.56
C ILE A 274 6.29 44.13 -30.75
N PRO A 275 6.26 43.62 -32.00
CA PRO A 275 6.03 44.48 -33.17
C PRO A 275 4.65 45.13 -33.06
N LYS A 276 4.54 46.42 -33.43
CA LYS A 276 3.30 47.22 -33.34
C LYS A 276 2.08 46.55 -34.00
N ALA A 277 2.30 45.68 -34.99
CA ALA A 277 1.27 44.88 -35.64
C ALA A 277 0.49 43.97 -34.66
N VAL A 278 1.15 43.41 -33.64
CA VAL A 278 0.48 42.55 -32.64
C VAL A 278 -0.48 43.37 -31.78
N TRP A 279 -0.10 44.61 -31.41
CA TRP A 279 -0.98 45.52 -30.68
C TRP A 279 -2.20 45.95 -31.49
N ILE A 280 -2.04 46.10 -32.81
CA ILE A 280 -3.16 46.37 -33.72
C ILE A 280 -4.13 45.18 -33.73
N VAL A 281 -3.62 43.95 -33.85
CA VAL A 281 -4.47 42.74 -33.86
C VAL A 281 -5.20 42.55 -32.53
N VAL A 282 -4.51 42.71 -31.40
CA VAL A 282 -5.12 42.62 -30.07
C VAL A 282 -6.20 43.69 -29.88
N SER A 283 -5.95 44.92 -30.32
CA SER A 283 -6.94 46.01 -30.24
C SER A 283 -8.15 45.74 -31.15
N LEU A 284 -7.94 45.14 -32.32
CA LEU A 284 -9.02 44.75 -33.22
C LEU A 284 -9.91 43.66 -32.62
N ILE A 285 -9.30 42.64 -32.00
CA ILE A 285 -10.03 41.55 -31.34
C ILE A 285 -10.85 42.08 -30.16
N ALA A 286 -10.27 42.97 -29.35
CA ALA A 286 -10.98 43.62 -28.24
C ALA A 286 -12.15 44.48 -28.74
N LEU A 287 -11.97 45.21 -29.85
CA LEU A 287 -13.03 46.01 -30.47
C LEU A 287 -14.16 45.12 -31.03
N ILE A 288 -13.82 44.01 -31.68
CA ILE A 288 -14.82 43.04 -32.17
C ILE A 288 -15.61 42.45 -31.01
N ALA A 289 -14.95 42.05 -29.92
CA ALA A 289 -15.61 41.53 -28.73
C ALA A 289 -16.52 42.58 -28.07
N LEU A 290 -16.07 43.84 -28.00
CA LEU A 290 -16.88 44.95 -27.50
C LEU A 290 -18.12 45.19 -28.36
N LEU A 291 -17.96 45.19 -29.69
CA LEU A 291 -19.07 45.32 -30.63
C LEU A 291 -20.06 44.15 -30.52
N TYR A 292 -19.57 42.94 -30.28
CA TYR A 292 -20.42 41.77 -30.04
C TYR A 292 -21.22 41.90 -28.75
N SER A 293 -20.59 42.34 -27.65
CA SER A 293 -21.29 42.62 -26.39
C SER A 293 -22.33 43.73 -26.52
N ILE A 294 -22.05 44.78 -27.28
CA ILE A 294 -23.01 45.87 -27.52
C ILE A 294 -24.19 45.36 -28.38
N ASN A 295 -23.94 44.48 -29.35
CA ASN A 295 -24.99 43.90 -30.19
C ASN A 295 -25.96 42.98 -29.40
N GLU A 296 -25.44 42.20 -28.45
CA GLU A 296 -26.26 41.40 -27.51
C GLU A 296 -27.15 42.29 -26.62
N MET A 297 -26.64 43.45 -26.20
CA MET A 297 -27.36 44.36 -25.30
C MET A 297 -28.52 45.11 -25.97
N VAL A 298 -28.53 45.23 -27.30
CA VAL A 298 -29.55 45.96 -28.07
C VAL A 298 -30.73 45.08 -28.50
N PHE A 299 -30.64 43.75 -28.37
CA PHE A 299 -31.67 42.81 -28.85
C PHE A 299 -32.70 42.31 -27.81
N THR A 300 -32.77 42.90 -26.61
CA THR A 300 -33.76 42.50 -25.58
C THR A 300 -34.67 43.64 -25.15
N HIS A 301 -35.36 44.32 -26.08
CA HIS A 301 -36.54 45.14 -25.75
C HIS A 301 -37.58 45.21 -26.88
N GLU A 302 -38.65 44.42 -26.73
CA GLU A 302 -40.05 44.57 -27.20
C GLU A 302 -40.74 43.20 -26.97
N SER A 303 -41.98 42.99 -26.54
CA SER A 303 -43.10 43.82 -26.08
C SER A 303 -44.16 42.88 -25.44
N VAL A 304 -44.72 43.30 -24.28
CA VAL A 304 -46.14 43.34 -23.82
C VAL A 304 -47.11 42.12 -24.01
N THR A 305 -47.77 41.65 -22.92
CA THR A 305 -49.24 41.78 -22.59
C THR A 305 -49.82 40.72 -21.61
N HIS A 306 -50.81 41.19 -20.84
CA HIS A 306 -51.52 40.65 -19.66
C HIS A 306 -52.50 39.47 -19.86
N LYS A 307 -52.79 38.73 -18.77
CA LYS A 307 -54.10 38.61 -18.04
C LYS A 307 -54.04 37.42 -17.04
N ASP A 308 -54.25 37.52 -15.73
CA ASP A 308 -55.37 37.97 -14.86
C ASP A 308 -56.11 36.78 -14.19
N GLU A 309 -56.70 37.06 -13.01
CA GLU A 309 -57.57 36.26 -12.10
C GLU A 309 -56.89 35.43 -10.98
N SER A 310 -56.91 35.90 -9.72
CA SER A 310 -57.96 35.81 -8.65
C SER A 310 -57.95 34.43 -7.94
N LYS A 311 -57.99 34.23 -6.61
CA LYS A 311 -58.61 34.90 -5.46
C LYS A 311 -57.94 34.46 -4.14
N ILE A 312 -58.13 35.27 -3.10
CA ILE A 312 -57.75 35.10 -1.69
C ILE A 312 -58.86 34.35 -0.93
N GLU A 313 -58.53 33.53 0.09
CA GLU A 313 -58.94 33.72 1.51
C GLU A 313 -58.52 32.57 2.46
N GLU A 314 -58.07 32.99 3.64
CA GLU A 314 -57.72 32.24 4.87
C GLU A 314 -58.94 31.66 5.58
N VAL A 315 -58.77 30.61 6.41
CA VAL A 315 -59.40 30.53 7.76
C VAL A 315 -58.53 29.71 8.73
N GLN A 316 -58.33 30.26 9.93
CA GLN A 316 -57.71 29.71 11.15
C GLN A 316 -58.64 28.72 11.91
N SER A 317 -58.09 27.77 12.69
CA SER A 317 -58.48 27.53 14.10
C SER A 317 -57.64 26.44 14.80
N LYS A 318 -57.16 26.76 16.01
CA LYS A 318 -56.52 25.91 17.05
C LYS A 318 -57.58 25.02 17.81
N PRO A 319 -57.26 24.43 18.99
CA PRO A 319 -56.43 23.24 19.29
C PRO A 319 -57.25 22.20 20.11
N ASP A 320 -56.67 21.06 20.52
CA ASP A 320 -56.82 20.55 21.91
C ASP A 320 -55.97 19.29 22.22
N THR A 321 -55.60 19.23 23.50
CA THR A 321 -54.68 18.37 24.27
C THR A 321 -55.21 16.99 24.66
N VAL A 322 -54.30 16.01 24.88
CA VAL A 322 -54.37 15.05 26.01
C VAL A 322 -52.96 14.70 26.53
N ALA A 323 -52.85 14.60 27.86
CA ALA A 323 -51.69 14.50 28.75
C ALA A 323 -51.00 13.10 28.81
N ALA A 324 -49.67 13.04 29.01
CA ALA A 324 -48.89 12.59 30.20
C ALA A 324 -48.87 11.04 30.43
N VAL A 325 -47.86 10.31 30.95
CA VAL A 325 -46.67 10.50 31.82
C VAL A 325 -45.72 9.30 31.57
N ALA A 326 -44.38 9.49 31.61
CA ALA A 326 -43.41 8.63 32.34
C ALA A 326 -41.97 9.16 32.17
N LYS A 327 -41.34 9.50 33.29
CA LYS A 327 -39.90 9.80 33.44
C LYS A 327 -39.21 8.56 34.02
N ASP A 328 -37.99 8.27 33.58
CA ASP A 328 -36.85 7.86 34.42
C ASP A 328 -35.56 7.99 33.60
N THR A 329 -34.69 8.96 33.93
CA THR A 329 -33.49 8.84 34.79
C THR A 329 -32.26 8.36 34.00
N VAL A 330 -31.47 9.32 33.51
CA VAL A 330 -30.14 9.10 32.91
C VAL A 330 -29.09 9.50 33.95
N GLN A 331 -28.29 8.54 34.41
CA GLN A 331 -27.04 8.78 35.14
C GLN A 331 -25.91 8.94 34.13
N ASN A 332 -25.15 10.03 34.27
CA ASN A 332 -23.85 10.24 33.63
C ASN A 332 -22.86 9.14 34.05
N ILE A 333 -22.17 8.55 33.08
CA ILE A 333 -20.93 7.78 33.30
C ILE A 333 -19.89 8.39 32.34
N GLU A 334 -18.85 9.00 32.91
CA GLU A 334 -17.64 9.40 32.19
C GLU A 334 -16.85 8.15 31.76
N PRO A 335 -16.27 8.11 30.55
CA PRO A 335 -15.46 6.98 30.12
C PRO A 335 -14.07 6.99 30.78
N GLU A 336 -13.76 5.89 31.46
CA GLU A 336 -12.47 5.57 32.05
C GLU A 336 -11.42 5.33 30.94
N ILE A 337 -10.28 6.02 31.03
CA ILE A 337 -9.17 5.95 30.08
C ILE A 337 -8.38 4.64 30.30
N ILE A 338 -8.35 3.77 29.31
CA ILE A 338 -7.50 2.57 29.29
C ILE A 338 -6.12 2.97 28.74
N GLU A 339 -5.09 2.97 29.58
CA GLU A 339 -3.69 3.17 29.17
C GLU A 339 -3.21 2.01 28.29
N GLU A 340 -2.91 2.31 27.03
CA GLU A 340 -2.32 1.36 26.07
C GLU A 340 -0.80 1.27 26.30
N GLN A 341 -0.33 0.12 26.78
CA GLN A 341 1.08 -0.10 27.12
C GLN A 341 1.96 -0.19 25.87
N VAL A 342 2.77 0.85 25.63
CA VAL A 342 3.87 0.82 24.65
C VAL A 342 4.88 -0.26 25.04
N LEU A 343 4.86 -1.41 24.35
CA LEU A 343 5.77 -2.52 24.62
C LEU A 343 7.22 -2.15 24.23
N THR A 344 8.04 -1.82 25.22
CA THR A 344 9.50 -1.73 25.04
C THR A 344 10.07 -3.14 24.76
N PRO A 345 10.97 -3.32 23.77
CA PRO A 345 11.52 -4.64 23.48
C PRO A 345 12.39 -5.10 24.66
N LYS A 346 11.98 -6.18 25.32
CA LYS A 346 12.72 -6.80 26.43
C LYS A 346 13.79 -7.73 25.87
N PHE A 347 14.95 -7.75 26.51
CA PHE A 347 16.07 -8.60 26.12
C PHE A 347 16.53 -9.47 27.27
N ILE A 348 17.03 -10.67 26.95
CA ILE A 348 17.69 -11.56 27.91
C ILE A 348 19.13 -11.83 27.49
N PRO A 349 20.07 -12.01 28.45
CA PRO A 349 21.39 -12.52 28.14
C PRO A 349 21.31 -14.03 27.84
N TYR A 350 21.82 -14.44 26.70
CA TYR A 350 21.93 -15.83 26.25
C TYR A 350 23.40 -16.16 25.97
N LYS A 351 23.85 -17.33 26.42
CA LYS A 351 25.21 -17.80 26.19
C LYS A 351 25.21 -18.79 25.02
N ILE A 352 25.99 -18.52 23.98
CA ILE A 352 26.12 -19.37 22.79
C ILE A 352 26.57 -20.78 23.18
N GLU A 353 25.77 -21.78 22.83
CA GLU A 353 26.03 -23.20 23.07
C GLU A 353 26.62 -23.89 21.83
N LYS A 354 27.03 -25.15 21.98
CA LYS A 354 27.62 -25.93 20.88
C LYS A 354 26.57 -26.15 19.79
N GLY A 355 26.85 -25.63 18.59
CA GLY A 355 25.96 -25.75 17.43
C GLY A 355 25.03 -24.56 17.21
N ASP A 356 25.09 -23.54 18.07
CA ASP A 356 24.37 -22.29 17.87
C ASP A 356 25.02 -21.43 16.77
N ASN A 357 24.16 -20.80 15.97
CA ASN A 357 24.49 -19.67 15.10
C ASN A 357 23.28 -18.74 15.07
N PHE A 358 23.44 -17.50 14.60
CA PHE A 358 22.32 -16.56 14.57
C PHE A 358 21.15 -17.02 13.70
N TYR A 359 21.37 -17.87 12.69
CA TYR A 359 20.29 -18.45 11.91
C TYR A 359 19.42 -19.39 12.76
N ARG A 360 20.04 -20.34 13.48
CA ARG A 360 19.36 -21.28 14.38
C ARG A 360 18.73 -20.58 15.58
N LEU A 361 19.43 -19.59 16.14
CA LEU A 361 18.91 -18.77 17.23
C LEU A 361 17.76 -17.89 16.74
N GLY A 362 17.84 -17.40 15.50
CA GLY A 362 16.77 -16.67 14.85
C GLY A 362 15.51 -17.50 14.67
N ILE A 363 15.63 -18.75 14.22
CA ILE A 363 14.50 -19.69 14.16
C ILE A 363 13.94 -20.04 15.55
N ARG A 364 14.82 -20.10 16.56
CA ARG A 364 14.46 -20.54 17.92
C ARG A 364 13.77 -19.44 18.72
N PHE A 365 14.30 -18.23 18.68
CA PHE A 365 13.77 -17.05 19.38
C PHE A 365 12.92 -16.17 18.49
N ASN A 366 12.74 -16.64 17.27
CA ASN A 366 11.89 -16.06 16.30
C ASN A 366 12.21 -14.59 15.98
N VAL A 367 13.42 -14.39 15.45
CA VAL A 367 13.95 -13.10 15.03
C VAL A 367 14.94 -13.29 13.89
N THR A 368 15.12 -12.27 13.06
CA THR A 368 16.04 -12.39 11.92
C THR A 368 17.50 -12.38 12.36
N VAL A 369 18.37 -12.97 11.53
CA VAL A 369 19.83 -12.92 11.74
C VAL A 369 20.31 -11.48 11.82
N GLN A 370 19.87 -10.60 10.92
CA GLN A 370 20.28 -9.19 10.94
C GLN A 370 19.83 -8.47 12.21
N TYR A 371 18.64 -8.80 12.74
CA TYR A 371 18.17 -8.22 14.00
C TYR A 371 19.03 -8.69 15.18
N LEU A 372 19.36 -9.98 15.25
CA LEU A 372 20.29 -10.52 16.24
C LEU A 372 21.69 -9.91 16.13
N GLU A 373 22.19 -9.69 14.91
CA GLU A 373 23.48 -9.04 14.69
C GLU A 373 23.48 -7.60 15.23
N ARG A 374 22.43 -6.84 14.90
CA ARG A 374 22.27 -5.42 15.26
C ARG A 374 22.20 -5.20 16.77
N ILE A 375 21.33 -5.92 17.48
CA ILE A 375 21.15 -5.73 18.93
C ILE A 375 22.35 -6.22 19.75
N ASN A 376 23.17 -7.09 19.15
CA ASN A 376 24.37 -7.63 19.78
C ASN A 376 25.64 -6.90 19.38
N ASN A 377 25.57 -6.05 18.35
CA ASN A 377 26.73 -5.45 17.72
C ASN A 377 27.80 -6.50 17.34
N VAL A 378 27.35 -7.64 16.83
CA VAL A 378 28.19 -8.80 16.47
C VAL A 378 27.69 -9.32 15.14
N GLN A 379 28.59 -9.54 14.18
CA GLN A 379 28.21 -10.21 12.92
C GLN A 379 28.07 -11.73 13.14
N ALA A 380 27.18 -12.39 12.41
CA ALA A 380 26.87 -13.83 12.52
C ALA A 380 28.12 -14.69 12.34
N LYS A 381 28.97 -14.31 11.38
CA LYS A 381 30.27 -14.97 11.13
C LYS A 381 31.29 -14.78 12.25
N ARG A 382 31.05 -13.86 13.19
CA ARG A 382 31.94 -13.56 14.34
C ARG A 382 31.42 -14.12 15.65
N LEU A 383 30.30 -14.85 15.64
CA LEU A 383 29.71 -15.45 16.83
C LEU A 383 30.58 -16.60 17.35
N ARG A 384 30.92 -16.59 18.64
CA ARG A 384 31.81 -17.59 19.26
C ARG A 384 31.08 -18.43 20.29
N LEU A 385 31.48 -19.69 20.40
CA LEU A 385 31.02 -20.59 21.47
C LEU A 385 31.26 -19.94 22.84
N GLY A 386 30.24 -19.95 23.69
CA GLY A 386 30.29 -19.36 25.03
C GLY A 386 30.15 -17.83 25.08
N GLN A 387 30.08 -17.14 23.93
CA GLN A 387 29.82 -15.70 23.87
C GLN A 387 28.45 -15.38 24.45
N ARG A 388 28.33 -14.27 25.18
CA ARG A 388 27.03 -13.77 25.65
C ARG A 388 26.45 -12.79 24.64
N ILE A 389 25.18 -12.98 24.31
CA ILE A 389 24.39 -12.15 23.40
C ILE A 389 23.04 -11.78 24.06
N ARG A 390 22.45 -10.67 23.65
CA ARG A 390 21.07 -10.27 23.88
C ARG A 390 20.16 -11.00 22.91
N ILE A 391 19.14 -11.65 23.45
CA ILE A 391 18.05 -12.25 22.68
C ILE A 391 16.78 -11.45 22.99
N PRO A 392 16.03 -10.99 21.98
CA PRO A 392 14.77 -10.30 22.17
C PRO A 392 13.68 -11.29 22.57
N VAL A 393 12.82 -10.88 23.49
CA VAL A 393 11.65 -11.64 23.93
C VAL A 393 10.46 -10.70 24.05
N LYS A 394 9.24 -11.22 23.80
CA LYS A 394 8.00 -10.44 23.99
C LYS A 394 7.84 -10.08 25.47
N ALA A 395 8.14 -11.02 26.36
CA ALA A 395 8.18 -10.79 27.79
C ALA A 395 9.03 -11.86 28.52
N LEU A 396 9.48 -11.54 29.72
CA LEU A 396 9.85 -12.54 30.72
C LEU A 396 8.65 -12.70 31.65
N HIS A 397 8.18 -13.93 31.83
CA HIS A 397 7.01 -14.23 32.64
C HIS A 397 7.39 -15.19 33.77
N THR A 398 7.17 -14.77 35.02
CA THR A 398 7.28 -15.64 36.19
C THR A 398 5.95 -16.33 36.42
N VAL A 399 5.96 -17.66 36.33
CA VAL A 399 4.77 -18.51 36.47
C VAL A 399 4.17 -18.33 37.86
N LYS A 400 2.91 -17.91 37.93
CA LYS A 400 2.19 -17.81 39.20
C LYS A 400 1.47 -19.11 39.52
N SER A 401 1.13 -19.29 40.80
CA SER A 401 0.40 -20.46 41.27
C SER A 401 -0.91 -20.65 40.51
N GLY A 402 -1.08 -21.82 39.89
CA GLY A 402 -2.24 -22.17 39.08
C GLY A 402 -2.20 -21.69 37.62
N GLU A 403 -1.17 -20.96 37.17
CA GLU A 403 -0.95 -20.70 35.75
C GLU A 403 -0.38 -21.94 35.05
N ASN A 404 -0.89 -22.22 33.85
CA ASN A 404 -0.32 -23.22 32.95
C ASN A 404 0.08 -22.54 31.63
N LEU A 405 0.84 -23.25 30.80
CA LEU A 405 1.34 -22.69 29.53
C LEU A 405 0.23 -22.19 28.60
N SER A 406 -0.97 -22.78 28.63
CA SER A 406 -2.10 -22.35 27.80
C SER A 406 -2.65 -20.99 28.24
N LEU A 407 -2.76 -20.76 29.55
CA LEU A 407 -3.18 -19.46 30.10
C LEU A 407 -2.15 -18.38 29.80
N ILE A 408 -0.86 -18.74 29.92
CA ILE A 408 0.24 -17.82 29.64
C ILE A 408 0.34 -17.52 28.14
N ALA A 409 0.21 -18.53 27.28
CA ALA A 409 0.17 -18.40 25.83
C ALA A 409 -0.96 -17.45 25.39
N LYS A 410 -2.17 -17.64 25.94
CA LYS A 410 -3.31 -16.76 25.69
C LYS A 410 -3.04 -15.33 26.16
N LYS A 411 -2.49 -15.16 27.37
CA LYS A 411 -2.16 -13.86 27.97
C LYS A 411 -1.20 -13.04 27.12
N TYR A 412 -0.23 -13.69 26.50
CA TYR A 412 0.76 -13.04 25.67
C TYR A 412 0.49 -13.21 24.18
N GLU A 413 -0.69 -13.70 23.78
CA GLU A 413 -1.06 -13.93 22.38
C GLU A 413 0.05 -14.65 21.60
N VAL A 414 0.53 -15.79 22.12
CA VAL A 414 1.49 -16.69 21.46
C VAL A 414 0.94 -18.11 21.56
N THR A 415 1.52 -19.08 20.84
CA THR A 415 1.09 -20.48 20.99
C THR A 415 1.86 -21.19 22.10
N VAL A 416 1.24 -22.21 22.71
CA VAL A 416 1.92 -23.06 23.71
C VAL A 416 3.18 -23.71 23.11
N LYS A 417 3.10 -24.12 21.84
CA LYS A 417 4.22 -24.72 21.09
C LYS A 417 5.40 -23.75 20.98
N GLU A 418 5.15 -22.48 20.73
CA GLU A 418 6.18 -21.43 20.68
C GLU A 418 6.86 -21.27 22.04
N ILE A 419 6.10 -21.21 23.14
CA ILE A 419 6.66 -21.10 24.49
C ILE A 419 7.54 -22.33 24.81
N ILE A 420 7.08 -23.55 24.50
CA ILE A 420 7.85 -24.78 24.70
C ILE A 420 9.17 -24.74 23.93
N LYS A 421 9.12 -24.38 22.63
CA LYS A 421 10.29 -24.30 21.75
C LYS A 421 11.31 -23.25 22.23
N ALA A 422 10.84 -22.08 22.68
CA ALA A 422 11.70 -21.01 23.17
C ALA A 422 12.46 -21.40 24.46
N ASN A 423 11.78 -22.11 25.36
CA ASN A 423 12.30 -22.47 26.68
C ASN A 423 12.99 -23.85 26.75
N LYS A 424 13.01 -24.62 25.64
CA LYS A 424 13.49 -26.01 25.61
C LYS A 424 12.79 -26.91 26.64
N PHE A 425 11.48 -26.75 26.82
CA PHE A 425 10.74 -27.67 27.67
C PHE A 425 10.52 -29.00 26.95
N ASP A 426 10.70 -30.11 27.67
CA ASP A 426 10.47 -31.46 27.11
C ASP A 426 8.97 -31.73 26.88
N ASN A 427 8.08 -31.10 27.67
CA ASN A 427 6.62 -31.12 27.49
C ASN A 427 5.92 -29.95 28.22
N ALA A 428 4.60 -29.83 28.05
CA ALA A 428 3.79 -28.73 28.59
C ALA A 428 3.52 -28.81 30.11
N ASP A 429 3.84 -29.95 30.75
CA ASP A 429 3.41 -30.27 32.12
C ASP A 429 4.48 -29.96 33.19
N ASN A 430 5.65 -29.47 32.79
CA ASN A 430 6.77 -29.19 33.69
C ASN A 430 6.81 -27.77 34.27
N LEU A 431 5.67 -27.07 34.31
CA LEU A 431 5.60 -25.68 34.74
C LEU A 431 5.43 -25.59 36.27
N LYS A 432 6.50 -25.24 36.98
CA LYS A 432 6.46 -25.02 38.45
C LYS A 432 6.22 -23.55 38.77
N ASP A 433 5.48 -23.29 39.83
CA ASP A 433 5.32 -21.95 40.40
C ASP A 433 6.68 -21.28 40.63
N GLY A 434 6.79 -20.01 40.24
CA GLY A 434 8.02 -19.23 40.34
C GLY A 434 9.02 -19.46 39.20
N THR A 435 8.75 -20.39 38.27
CA THR A 435 9.63 -20.57 37.10
C THR A 435 9.56 -19.33 36.21
N GLU A 436 10.71 -18.75 35.88
CA GLU A 436 10.78 -17.71 34.86
C GLU A 436 10.84 -18.35 33.48
N ILE A 437 9.90 -17.98 32.61
CA ILE A 437 9.81 -18.48 31.25
C ILE A 437 9.88 -17.34 30.25
N PHE A 438 10.57 -17.59 29.15
CA PHE A 438 10.69 -16.68 28.03
C PHE A 438 9.42 -16.74 27.19
N ILE A 439 8.80 -15.59 26.97
CA ILE A 439 7.71 -15.47 26.02
C ILE A 439 8.34 -15.04 24.69
N PRO A 440 8.34 -15.91 23.67
CA PRO A 440 8.98 -15.59 22.40
C PRO A 440 8.29 -14.42 21.72
N LEU A 441 9.06 -13.68 20.93
CA LEU A 441 8.49 -12.78 19.93
C LEU A 441 7.69 -13.65 18.92
N GLN A 442 6.58 -13.17 18.38
CA GLN A 442 5.64 -14.01 17.60
C GLN A 442 6.00 -14.05 16.10
N TYR A 443 5.90 -15.23 15.47
CA TYR A 443 6.05 -15.47 14.02
C TYR A 443 5.05 -16.51 13.62
N ASP A 444 4.41 -16.21 12.49
CA ASP A 444 3.45 -17.08 11.88
C ASP A 444 4.22 -18.20 11.14
N ASP A 445 4.24 -19.40 11.74
CA ASP A 445 4.82 -20.63 11.20
C ASP A 445 4.27 -21.03 9.81
N ASN A 446 3.21 -20.36 9.30
CA ASN A 446 2.60 -20.65 7.99
C ASN A 446 3.28 -19.93 6.80
N ILE A 447 4.56 -19.55 6.91
CA ILE A 447 5.33 -18.88 5.84
C ILE A 447 6.55 -19.71 5.41
N ALA A 448 6.78 -20.87 6.03
CA ALA A 448 7.90 -21.76 5.72
C ALA A 448 7.45 -23.21 5.49
N GLU A 449 6.62 -23.45 4.48
CA GLU A 449 6.59 -24.72 3.74
C GLU A 449 6.51 -24.46 2.24
#